data_AF-A0A367J9M7-F1
#
_entry.id   AF-A0A367J9M7-F1
#
_cell.length_a   1.000
_cell.length_b   1.000
_cell.length_c   1.000
_cell.angle_alpha   90.00
_cell.angle_beta   90.00
_cell.angle_gamma   90.00
#
_symmetry.space_group_name_H-M   'P 1'
#
loop_
_entity.id
_entity.type
_entity.pdbx_description
1 polymer ?
#
loop_
_entity_poly.entity_id
_entity_poly.type
_entity_poly.pdbx_seq_one_letter_code
_entity_poly.pdbx_strand_id
1 'polypeptide(L)'
;MGFQIERFPAIILEGLAFVLEPNDLFQLALCSKSLYQLFMNNNLWKAKTVNDFGDLFQVYTIFTTATGLTLESGLAEKFSQEPTDWRAYYVQKNKAANTEEDTALMDQADTEYANAQKRLETFQQDGNVDTLVQVASKMMWILDVFPGHAGCYYILGFILFVLNKLEEAMILLQMGRAVDPEFEPIDVLEEEIERIVKGYKGEEELLTDNQLSRALKDVLVEIFDRFDQDKDGALSAKELTQFIQKTNGIQPPPAFLRQMGLRFGANSKGWLTKEGFLAFYLEQTLDDPSETRNDLGVHGYDSQSLRQKMEEE
;
A
#
# COMPACT_ATOMS: atom_id res chain seq x y z
N MET A 1 15.78 -20.15 -51.47
CA MET A 1 14.39 -19.85 -51.08
C MET A 1 14.46 -18.64 -50.16
N GLY A 2 14.18 -17.44 -50.66
CA GLY A 2 14.28 -16.21 -49.86
C GLY A 2 13.09 -16.13 -48.91
N PHE A 3 13.33 -16.09 -47.60
CA PHE A 3 12.29 -15.77 -46.63
C PHE A 3 11.87 -14.31 -46.84
N GLN A 4 10.65 -14.10 -47.33
CA GLN A 4 10.07 -12.76 -47.43
C GLN A 4 9.61 -12.35 -46.03
N ILE A 5 10.21 -11.29 -45.48
CA ILE A 5 9.89 -10.78 -44.14
C ILE A 5 8.41 -10.40 -44.00
N GLU A 6 7.75 -10.08 -45.12
CA GLU A 6 6.32 -9.75 -45.20
C GLU A 6 5.40 -10.94 -44.86
N ARG A 7 5.95 -12.16 -44.77
CA ARG A 7 5.21 -13.38 -44.40
C ARG A 7 5.29 -13.69 -42.91
N PHE A 8 6.02 -12.90 -42.13
CA PHE A 8 6.08 -13.12 -40.70
C PHE A 8 4.71 -12.83 -40.05
N PRO A 9 4.27 -13.67 -39.11
CA PRO A 9 3.09 -13.37 -38.30
C PRO A 9 3.23 -12.03 -37.59
N ALA A 10 2.13 -11.29 -37.43
CA ALA A 10 2.12 -9.97 -36.78
C ALA A 10 2.82 -9.97 -35.41
N ILE A 11 2.62 -11.03 -34.61
CA ILE A 11 3.25 -11.21 -33.30
C ILE A 11 4.79 -11.23 -33.36
N ILE A 12 5.37 -11.78 -34.43
CA ILE A 12 6.83 -11.78 -34.62
C ILE A 12 7.32 -10.38 -34.96
N LEU A 13 6.56 -9.65 -35.79
CA LEU A 13 6.90 -8.29 -36.17
C LEU A 13 6.80 -7.31 -35.00
N GLU A 14 5.79 -7.48 -34.15
CA GLU A 14 5.67 -6.75 -32.88
C GLU A 14 6.82 -7.11 -31.94
N GLY A 15 7.12 -8.40 -31.76
CA GLY A 15 8.27 -8.83 -30.96
C GLY A 15 9.60 -8.24 -31.42
N LEU A 16 9.84 -8.17 -32.73
CA LEU A 16 11.02 -7.51 -33.29
C LEU A 16 11.04 -6.01 -32.96
N ALA A 17 9.90 -5.33 -32.98
CA ALA A 17 9.83 -3.92 -32.61
C ALA A 17 10.19 -3.67 -31.14
N PHE A 18 9.89 -4.60 -30.24
CA PHE A 18 10.30 -4.48 -28.83
C PHE A 18 11.81 -4.64 -28.64
N VAL A 19 12.47 -5.48 -29.44
CA VAL A 19 13.92 -5.76 -29.28
C VAL A 19 14.81 -4.75 -30.01
N LEU A 20 14.35 -4.17 -31.11
CA LEU A 20 15.18 -3.30 -31.94
C LEU A 20 15.25 -1.86 -31.41
N GLU A 21 16.41 -1.24 -31.57
CA GLU A 21 16.58 0.20 -31.38
C GLU A 21 15.78 0.99 -32.44
N PRO A 22 15.42 2.26 -32.19
CA PRO A 22 14.65 3.07 -33.14
C PRO A 22 15.24 3.14 -34.54
N ASN A 23 16.57 3.25 -34.65
CA ASN A 23 17.24 3.34 -35.94
C ASN A 23 17.17 2.02 -36.70
N ASP A 24 17.41 0.89 -36.03
CA ASP A 24 17.35 -0.43 -36.64
C ASP A 24 15.91 -0.79 -37.03
N LEU A 25 14.94 -0.45 -36.18
CA LEU A 25 13.53 -0.64 -36.50
C LEU A 25 13.11 0.20 -37.71
N PHE A 26 13.63 1.42 -37.85
CA PHE A 26 13.41 2.23 -39.04
C PHE A 26 14.05 1.62 -40.29
N GLN A 27 15.30 1.14 -40.23
CA GLN A 27 15.95 0.47 -41.36
C GLN A 27 15.18 -0.78 -41.77
N LEU A 28 14.71 -1.57 -40.79
CA LEU A 28 13.88 -2.74 -41.02
C LEU A 28 12.55 -2.37 -41.69
N ALA A 29 11.93 -1.26 -41.25
CA ALA A 29 10.71 -0.74 -41.82
C ALA A 29 10.84 -0.33 -43.29
N LEU A 30 12.02 0.12 -43.73
CA LEU A 30 12.26 0.47 -45.14
C LEU A 30 12.26 -0.76 -46.07
N CYS A 31 12.40 -1.97 -45.52
CA CYS A 31 12.42 -3.22 -46.29
C CYS A 31 11.03 -3.74 -46.68
N SER A 32 9.93 -3.22 -46.10
CA SER A 32 8.57 -3.66 -46.41
C SER A 32 7.52 -2.59 -46.11
N LYS A 33 6.49 -2.49 -46.94
CA LYS A 33 5.34 -1.61 -46.71
C LYS A 33 4.59 -1.95 -45.41
N SER A 34 4.46 -3.24 -45.09
CA SER A 34 3.77 -3.69 -43.87
C SER A 34 4.54 -3.30 -42.62
N LEU A 35 5.87 -3.45 -42.65
CA LEU A 35 6.74 -3.02 -41.55
C LEU A 35 6.77 -1.50 -41.39
N TYR A 36 6.72 -0.76 -42.50
CA TYR A 36 6.58 0.69 -42.45
C TYR A 36 5.26 1.13 -41.81
N GLN A 37 4.14 0.46 -42.11
CA GLN A 37 2.87 0.74 -41.45
C GLN A 37 2.91 0.45 -39.95
N LEU A 38 3.54 -0.66 -39.55
CA LEU A 38 3.75 -1.01 -38.15
C LEU A 38 4.63 0.03 -37.45
N PHE A 39 5.73 0.45 -38.07
CA PHE A 39 6.62 1.50 -37.57
C PHE A 39 5.92 2.86 -37.42
N MET A 40 4.96 3.19 -38.28
CA MET A 40 4.17 4.42 -38.17
C MET A 40 2.99 4.30 -37.19
N ASN A 41 2.77 3.13 -36.59
CA ASN A 41 1.70 2.93 -35.62
C ASN A 41 2.08 3.54 -34.26
N ASN A 42 1.37 4.59 -33.86
CA ASN A 42 1.61 5.29 -32.59
C ASN A 42 1.45 4.38 -31.36
N ASN A 43 0.51 3.41 -31.41
CA ASN A 43 0.26 2.48 -30.32
C ASN A 43 1.43 1.53 -30.09
N LEU A 44 2.18 1.18 -31.14
CA LEU A 44 3.38 0.38 -31.02
C LEU A 44 4.44 1.12 -30.20
N TRP A 45 4.63 2.41 -30.49
CA TRP A 45 5.59 3.23 -29.75
C TRP A 45 5.14 3.48 -28.31
N LYS A 46 3.85 3.65 -28.05
CA LYS A 46 3.32 3.66 -26.68
C LYS A 46 3.66 2.36 -25.95
N ALA A 47 3.33 1.21 -26.54
CA ALA A 47 3.61 -0.10 -25.93
C ALA A 47 5.10 -0.31 -25.70
N LYS A 48 5.95 0.04 -26.68
CA LYS A 48 7.42 -0.01 -26.53
C LYS A 48 7.93 0.93 -25.44
N THR A 49 7.33 2.12 -25.32
CA THR A 49 7.68 3.08 -24.26
C THR A 49 7.34 2.52 -22.89
N VAL A 50 6.15 1.93 -22.73
CA VAL A 50 5.74 1.28 -21.47
C VAL A 50 6.64 0.08 -21.15
N ASN A 51 7.00 -0.72 -22.16
CA ASN A 51 7.89 -1.86 -21.99
C ASN A 51 9.30 -1.45 -21.52
N ASP A 52 9.87 -0.43 -22.15
CA ASP A 52 11.27 -0.06 -21.91
C ASP A 52 11.43 0.97 -20.77
N PHE A 53 10.41 1.80 -20.53
CA PHE A 53 10.46 2.94 -19.60
C PHE A 53 9.37 2.97 -18.54
N GLY A 54 8.53 1.92 -18.44
CA GLY A 54 7.38 1.89 -17.53
C GLY A 54 6.25 2.85 -17.92
N ASP A 55 5.04 2.62 -17.41
CA ASP A 55 3.90 3.52 -17.63
C ASP A 55 3.83 4.63 -16.58
N LEU A 56 4.78 5.57 -16.63
CA LEU A 56 4.85 6.68 -15.67
C LEU A 56 3.65 7.63 -15.75
N PHE A 57 2.99 7.72 -16.90
CA PHE A 57 1.77 8.50 -17.06
C PHE A 57 0.62 7.88 -16.26
N GLN A 58 0.49 6.56 -16.34
CA GLN A 58 -0.47 5.82 -15.52
C GLN A 58 -0.12 5.91 -14.03
N VAL A 59 1.14 5.71 -13.64
CA VAL A 59 1.58 5.84 -12.23
C VAL A 59 1.24 7.23 -11.68
N TYR A 60 1.61 8.29 -12.42
CA TYR A 60 1.31 9.67 -12.03
C TYR A 60 -0.19 9.92 -11.89
N THR A 61 -0.98 9.43 -12.85
CA THR A 61 -2.44 9.62 -12.87
C THR A 61 -3.11 8.90 -11.72
N ILE A 62 -2.76 7.63 -11.47
CA ILE A 62 -3.28 6.85 -10.34
C ILE A 62 -2.96 7.58 -9.04
N PHE A 63 -1.71 7.96 -8.84
CA PHE A 63 -1.27 8.56 -7.59
C PHE A 63 -1.94 9.91 -7.32
N THR A 64 -1.91 10.83 -8.29
CA THR A 64 -2.46 12.18 -8.11
C THR A 64 -3.99 12.19 -8.00
N THR A 65 -4.67 11.32 -8.76
CA THR A 65 -6.14 11.20 -8.70
C THR A 65 -6.60 10.57 -7.39
N ALA A 66 -5.91 9.53 -6.90
CA ALA A 66 -6.28 8.84 -5.67
C ALA A 66 -6.04 9.69 -4.42
N THR A 67 -4.91 10.39 -4.39
CA THR A 67 -4.47 11.15 -3.19
C THR A 67 -4.97 12.60 -3.18
N GLY A 68 -5.24 13.20 -4.34
CA GLY A 68 -5.49 14.64 -4.47
C GLY A 68 -4.25 15.50 -4.16
N LEU A 69 -3.08 14.89 -3.97
CA LEU A 69 -1.83 15.59 -3.66
C LEU A 69 -1.23 16.21 -4.93
N THR A 70 -0.68 17.40 -4.78
CA THR A 70 0.07 18.06 -5.85
C THR A 70 1.55 17.76 -5.68
N LEU A 71 2.09 16.92 -6.56
CA LEU A 71 3.53 16.63 -6.64
C LEU A 71 4.31 17.85 -7.15
N GLU A 72 5.65 17.78 -7.13
CA GLU A 72 6.51 18.85 -7.67
C GLU A 72 6.08 19.30 -9.07
N SER A 73 6.10 20.61 -9.33
CA SER A 73 5.52 21.22 -10.54
C SER A 73 6.10 20.69 -11.85
N GLY A 74 7.38 20.32 -11.85
CA GLY A 74 8.04 19.72 -13.01
C GLY A 74 7.48 18.34 -13.40
N LEU A 75 6.92 17.59 -12.45
CA LEU A 75 6.31 16.28 -12.73
C LEU A 75 4.94 16.43 -13.40
N ALA A 76 4.16 17.44 -13.00
CA ALA A 76 2.87 17.72 -13.63
C ALA A 76 3.05 18.10 -15.11
N GLU A 77 4.03 18.94 -15.43
CA GLU A 77 4.33 19.30 -16.82
C GLU A 77 4.73 18.08 -17.66
N LYS A 78 5.45 17.12 -17.07
CA LYS A 78 5.93 15.92 -17.77
C LYS A 78 4.87 14.82 -17.95
N PHE A 79 4.07 14.54 -16.92
CA PHE A 79 3.30 13.29 -16.83
C PHE A 79 1.79 13.47 -16.73
N SER A 80 1.28 14.71 -16.63
CA SER A 80 -0.17 14.94 -16.57
C SER A 80 -0.90 14.68 -17.89
N GLN A 81 -0.18 14.70 -19.02
CA GLN A 81 -0.74 14.48 -20.35
C GLN A 81 0.15 13.54 -21.15
N GLU A 82 -0.47 12.51 -21.73
CA GLU A 82 0.24 11.61 -22.65
C GLU A 82 0.69 12.34 -23.92
N PRO A 83 1.86 11.98 -24.50
CA PRO A 83 2.31 12.53 -25.76
C PRO A 83 1.38 12.13 -26.91
N THR A 84 1.10 13.09 -27.80
CA THR A 84 0.34 12.81 -29.02
C THR A 84 1.15 12.02 -30.05
N ASP A 85 2.48 12.19 -30.05
CA ASP A 85 3.43 11.48 -30.89
C ASP A 85 4.38 10.64 -30.01
N TRP A 86 4.00 9.38 -29.79
CA TRP A 86 4.77 8.45 -28.95
C TRP A 86 6.10 8.07 -29.60
N ARG A 87 6.20 8.12 -30.93
CA ARG A 87 7.46 7.85 -31.61
C ARG A 87 8.49 8.93 -31.29
N ALA A 88 8.10 10.19 -31.46
CA ALA A 88 8.99 11.32 -31.14
C ALA A 88 9.40 11.30 -29.67
N TYR A 89 8.43 11.05 -28.78
CA TYR A 89 8.67 10.89 -27.34
C TYR A 89 9.68 9.76 -27.05
N TYR A 90 9.44 8.55 -27.57
CA TYR A 90 10.31 7.41 -27.35
C TYR A 90 11.73 7.68 -27.85
N VAL A 91 11.89 8.20 -29.07
CA VAL A 91 13.22 8.48 -29.64
C VAL A 91 13.99 9.49 -28.79
N GLN A 92 13.31 10.52 -28.29
CA GLN A 92 13.91 11.51 -27.39
C GLN A 92 14.33 10.87 -26.07
N LYS A 93 13.45 10.08 -25.44
CA LYS A 93 13.73 9.42 -24.16
C LYS A 93 14.84 8.38 -24.27
N ASN A 94 14.81 7.54 -25.29
CA ASN A 94 15.84 6.53 -25.57
C ASN A 94 17.21 7.17 -25.82
N LYS A 95 17.26 8.33 -26.49
CA LYS A 95 18.52 9.07 -26.67
C LYS A 95 19.07 9.61 -25.35
N ALA A 96 18.20 10.07 -24.45
CA ALA A 96 18.59 10.56 -23.13
C ALA A 96 19.05 9.43 -22.19
N ALA A 97 18.50 8.22 -22.34
CA ALA A 97 18.92 7.06 -21.56
C ALA A 97 20.30 6.50 -21.98
N ASN A 98 20.72 6.67 -23.23
CA ASN A 98 21.98 6.11 -23.75
C ASN A 98 23.24 6.99 -23.47
N THR A 99 23.23 7.84 -22.45
CA THR A 99 24.37 8.71 -22.11
C THR A 99 25.23 8.12 -20.98
N GLU A 100 26.55 8.20 -21.08
CA GLU A 100 27.55 7.62 -20.14
C GLU A 100 27.49 8.12 -18.67
N GLU A 101 26.48 8.89 -18.26
CA GLU A 101 26.30 9.41 -16.88
C GLU A 101 25.60 8.42 -15.93
N ASP A 102 25.31 7.20 -16.39
CA ASP A 102 24.46 6.21 -15.69
C ASP A 102 24.92 5.83 -14.28
N THR A 103 26.24 5.69 -14.03
CA THR A 103 26.71 5.27 -12.69
C THR A 103 26.46 6.34 -11.62
N ALA A 104 26.70 7.61 -11.94
CA ALA A 104 26.49 8.70 -10.99
C ALA A 104 24.99 8.93 -10.72
N LEU A 105 24.15 8.77 -11.76
CA LEU A 105 22.70 8.81 -11.62
C LEU A 105 22.17 7.65 -10.76
N MET A 106 22.75 6.45 -10.90
CA MET A 106 22.38 5.29 -10.09
C MET A 106 22.74 5.50 -8.61
N ASP A 107 23.96 5.95 -8.31
CA ASP A 107 24.37 6.29 -6.93
C ASP A 107 23.46 7.37 -6.31
N GLN A 108 23.06 8.36 -7.12
CA GLN A 108 22.13 9.40 -6.69
C GLN A 108 20.73 8.82 -6.42
N ALA A 109 20.22 7.95 -7.30
CA ALA A 109 18.92 7.31 -7.11
C ALA A 109 18.89 6.45 -5.83
N ASP A 110 19.92 5.64 -5.59
CA ASP A 110 20.05 4.84 -4.37
C ASP A 110 20.09 5.71 -3.11
N THR A 111 20.84 6.82 -3.18
CA THR A 111 20.91 7.80 -2.09
C THR A 111 19.55 8.44 -1.80
N GLU A 112 18.85 8.89 -2.84
CA GLU A 112 17.53 9.51 -2.70
C GLU A 112 16.48 8.50 -2.23
N TYR A 113 16.57 7.24 -2.68
CA TYR A 113 15.72 6.14 -2.21
C TYR A 113 15.92 5.86 -0.71
N ALA A 114 17.16 5.73 -0.26
CA ALA A 114 17.47 5.53 1.16
C ALA A 114 17.02 6.73 2.01
N ASN A 115 17.15 7.95 1.49
CA ASN A 115 16.66 9.16 2.17
C ASN A 115 15.13 9.20 2.25
N ALA A 116 14.42 8.75 1.21
CA ALA A 116 12.98 8.62 1.20
C ALA A 116 12.48 7.63 2.26
N GLN A 117 13.13 6.47 2.40
CA GLN A 117 12.78 5.49 3.43
C GLN A 117 12.90 6.09 4.85
N LYS A 118 14.01 6.77 5.16
CA LYS A 118 14.19 7.47 6.45
C LYS A 118 13.13 8.54 6.70
N ARG A 119 12.69 9.23 5.66
CA ARG A 119 11.63 10.25 5.77
C ARG A 119 10.27 9.63 6.10
N LEU A 120 9.98 8.43 5.60
CA LEU A 120 8.77 7.71 5.98
C LEU A 120 8.79 7.32 7.47
N GLU A 121 9.94 6.98 8.04
CA GLU A 121 10.07 6.75 9.49
C GLU A 121 9.73 8.01 10.30
N THR A 122 10.13 9.21 9.84
CA THR A 122 9.74 10.47 10.48
C THR A 122 8.25 10.77 10.33
N PHE A 123 7.64 10.46 9.18
CA PHE A 123 6.20 10.62 8.97
C PHE A 123 5.38 9.80 9.97
N GLN A 124 5.83 8.59 10.32
CA GLN A 124 5.17 7.77 11.35
C GLN A 124 5.15 8.44 12.74
N GLN A 125 6.06 9.38 12.99
CA GLN A 125 6.16 10.11 14.26
C GLN A 125 5.32 11.39 14.27
N ASP A 126 5.28 12.12 13.17
CA ASP A 126 4.68 13.48 13.10
C ASP A 126 3.40 13.59 12.27
N GLY A 127 3.08 12.59 11.45
CA GLY A 127 1.91 12.56 10.56
C GLY A 127 1.94 13.63 9.45
N ASN A 128 3.11 14.18 9.11
CA ASN A 128 3.21 15.29 8.17
C ASN A 128 3.03 14.85 6.71
N VAL A 129 1.88 15.18 6.12
CA VAL A 129 1.52 14.84 4.73
C VAL A 129 2.50 15.42 3.71
N ASP A 130 3.14 16.56 3.98
CA ASP A 130 4.15 17.15 3.08
C ASP A 130 5.34 16.22 2.87
N THR A 131 5.66 15.39 3.87
CA THR A 131 6.69 14.36 3.76
C THR A 131 6.31 13.31 2.69
N LEU A 132 5.04 12.90 2.63
CA LEU A 132 4.56 11.94 1.63
C LEU A 132 4.65 12.54 0.21
N VAL A 133 4.35 13.83 0.05
CA VAL A 133 4.47 14.54 -1.25
C VAL A 133 5.92 14.57 -1.73
N GLN A 134 6.86 14.89 -0.83
CA GLN A 134 8.28 14.91 -1.14
C GLN A 134 8.78 13.52 -1.52
N VAL A 135 8.45 12.50 -0.73
CA VAL A 135 8.83 11.11 -1.00
C VAL A 135 8.26 10.64 -2.34
N ALA A 136 6.97 10.86 -2.60
CA ALA A 136 6.33 10.47 -3.86
C ALA A 136 6.97 11.17 -5.07
N SER A 137 7.28 12.47 -4.95
CA SER A 137 7.96 13.21 -6.02
C SER A 137 9.34 12.63 -6.33
N LYS A 138 10.08 12.19 -5.30
CA LYS A 138 11.38 11.51 -5.47
C LYS A 138 11.23 10.14 -6.12
N MET A 139 10.25 9.34 -5.72
CA MET A 139 10.00 8.03 -6.35
C MET A 139 9.66 8.18 -7.84
N MET A 140 8.82 9.17 -8.18
CA MET A 140 8.51 9.48 -9.58
C MET A 140 9.75 9.91 -10.38
N TRP A 141 10.63 10.69 -9.78
CA TRP A 141 11.89 11.07 -10.42
C TRP A 141 12.81 9.86 -10.63
N ILE A 142 12.96 8.99 -9.61
CA ILE A 142 13.76 7.77 -9.75
C ILE A 142 13.18 6.89 -10.86
N LEU A 143 11.86 6.69 -10.90
CA LEU A 143 11.22 5.88 -11.94
C LEU A 143 11.32 6.49 -13.36
N ASP A 144 11.47 7.81 -13.49
CA ASP A 144 11.73 8.45 -14.79
C ASP A 144 13.08 8.03 -15.40
N VAL A 145 14.06 7.75 -14.54
CA VAL A 145 15.42 7.36 -14.93
C VAL A 145 15.60 5.84 -14.87
N PHE A 146 15.11 5.20 -13.81
CA PHE A 146 15.21 3.78 -13.47
C PHE A 146 13.82 3.15 -13.34
N PRO A 147 13.12 2.92 -14.46
CA PRO A 147 11.77 2.34 -14.47
C PRO A 147 11.73 0.91 -13.89
N GLY A 148 12.89 0.25 -13.87
CA GLY A 148 13.14 -1.06 -13.28
C GLY A 148 13.17 -1.10 -11.75
N HIS A 149 13.07 0.04 -11.07
CA HIS A 149 13.26 0.11 -9.62
C HIS A 149 11.99 -0.27 -8.85
N ALA A 150 11.76 -1.57 -8.61
CA ALA A 150 10.58 -2.09 -7.92
C ALA A 150 10.29 -1.45 -6.56
N GLY A 151 11.35 -1.10 -5.80
CA GLY A 151 11.21 -0.41 -4.51
C GLY A 151 10.45 0.93 -4.59
N CYS A 152 10.50 1.63 -5.73
CA CYS A 152 9.79 2.89 -5.89
C CYS A 152 8.27 2.66 -6.04
N TYR A 153 7.87 1.61 -6.74
CA TYR A 153 6.46 1.20 -6.82
C TYR A 153 5.94 0.77 -5.45
N TYR A 154 6.74 0.02 -4.68
CA TYR A 154 6.43 -0.33 -3.30
C TYR A 154 6.22 0.90 -2.42
N ILE A 155 7.12 1.89 -2.46
CA ILE A 155 6.97 3.11 -1.65
C ILE A 155 5.72 3.90 -2.07
N LEU A 156 5.44 4.04 -3.36
CA LEU A 156 4.22 4.73 -3.83
C LEU A 156 2.95 3.97 -3.40
N GLY A 157 2.96 2.64 -3.51
CA GLY A 157 1.90 1.77 -3.01
C GLY A 157 1.71 1.89 -1.49
N PHE A 158 2.81 1.97 -0.72
CA PHE A 158 2.79 2.19 0.71
C PHE A 158 2.18 3.55 1.09
N ILE A 159 2.50 4.61 0.35
CA ILE A 159 1.87 5.93 0.58
C ILE A 159 0.36 5.86 0.34
N LEU A 160 -0.07 5.18 -0.74
CA LEU A 160 -1.50 4.97 -1.02
C LEU A 160 -2.17 4.13 0.08
N PHE A 161 -1.50 3.09 0.57
CA PHE A 161 -1.96 2.28 1.70
C PHE A 161 -2.18 3.13 2.97
N VAL A 162 -1.20 3.95 3.35
CA VAL A 162 -1.30 4.88 4.50
C VAL A 162 -2.44 5.88 4.33
N LEU A 163 -2.73 6.31 3.10
CA LEU A 163 -3.83 7.21 2.76
C LEU A 163 -5.17 6.48 2.54
N ASN A 164 -5.24 5.19 2.87
CA ASN A 164 -6.41 4.33 2.72
C ASN A 164 -6.95 4.26 1.27
N LYS A 165 -6.03 4.23 0.30
CA LYS A 165 -6.28 4.06 -1.15
C LYS A 165 -5.87 2.66 -1.59
N LEU A 166 -6.56 1.66 -1.04
CA LEU A 166 -6.15 0.26 -1.10
C LEU A 166 -6.18 -0.33 -2.51
N GLU A 167 -7.18 0.03 -3.31
CA GLU A 167 -7.29 -0.44 -4.71
C GLU A 167 -6.14 0.10 -5.55
N GLU A 168 -5.87 1.41 -5.45
CA GLU A 168 -4.78 2.05 -6.18
C GLU A 168 -3.40 1.61 -5.69
N ALA A 169 -3.25 1.36 -4.38
CA ALA A 169 -2.05 0.75 -3.83
C ALA A 169 -1.78 -0.61 -4.48
N MET A 170 -2.78 -1.47 -4.57
CA MET A 170 -2.67 -2.78 -5.21
C MET A 170 -2.26 -2.69 -6.69
N ILE A 171 -2.81 -1.73 -7.43
CA ILE A 171 -2.42 -1.51 -8.84
C ILE A 171 -0.93 -1.15 -8.94
N LEU A 172 -0.42 -0.24 -8.10
CA LEU A 172 1.00 0.12 -8.13
C LEU A 172 1.91 -1.04 -7.71
N LEU A 173 1.49 -1.84 -6.75
CA LEU A 173 2.23 -3.04 -6.33
C LEU A 173 2.33 -4.08 -7.45
N GLN A 174 1.24 -4.30 -8.18
CA GLN A 174 1.24 -5.17 -9.37
C GLN A 174 2.15 -4.63 -10.48
N MET A 175 2.21 -3.31 -10.67
CA MET A 175 3.17 -2.70 -11.60
C MET A 175 4.62 -2.95 -11.15
N GLY A 176 4.92 -2.81 -9.86
CA GLY A 176 6.23 -3.14 -9.29
C GLY A 176 6.61 -4.62 -9.45
N ARG A 177 5.63 -5.52 -9.29
CA ARG A 177 5.79 -6.97 -9.47
C ARG A 177 6.07 -7.38 -10.91
N ALA A 178 5.46 -6.68 -11.87
CA ALA A 178 5.75 -6.90 -13.29
C ALA A 178 7.21 -6.52 -13.65
N VAL A 179 7.81 -5.63 -12.86
CA VAL A 179 9.18 -5.17 -13.02
C VAL A 179 10.18 -6.07 -12.29
N ASP A 180 9.93 -6.39 -11.03
CA ASP A 180 10.73 -7.33 -10.23
C ASP A 180 9.82 -8.30 -9.46
N PRO A 181 9.65 -9.53 -9.99
CA PRO A 181 8.84 -10.55 -9.32
C PRO A 181 9.43 -11.06 -8.00
N GLU A 182 10.72 -10.85 -7.73
CA GLU A 182 11.41 -11.36 -6.55
C GLU A 182 11.49 -10.33 -5.41
N PHE A 183 10.97 -9.12 -5.61
CA PHE A 183 10.97 -8.06 -4.61
C PHE A 183 9.94 -8.32 -3.48
N GLU A 184 10.36 -9.11 -2.49
CA GLU A 184 9.57 -9.58 -1.33
C GLU A 184 8.74 -8.50 -0.60
N PRO A 185 9.20 -7.24 -0.41
CA PRO A 185 8.38 -6.25 0.30
C PRO A 185 7.02 -5.97 -0.34
N ILE A 186 6.85 -6.23 -1.64
CA ILE A 186 5.54 -6.16 -2.29
C ILE A 186 4.59 -7.24 -1.76
N ASP A 187 5.04 -8.49 -1.61
CA ASP A 187 4.19 -9.59 -1.09
C ASP A 187 3.60 -9.23 0.27
N VAL A 188 4.47 -8.76 1.18
CA VAL A 188 4.08 -8.42 2.55
C VAL A 188 2.98 -7.35 2.57
N LEU A 189 3.10 -6.32 1.73
CA LEU A 189 2.11 -5.26 1.67
C LEU A 189 0.83 -5.67 0.94
N GLU A 190 0.92 -6.47 -0.12
CA GLU A 190 -0.25 -7.05 -0.80
C GLU A 190 -1.05 -7.91 0.17
N GLU A 191 -0.40 -8.77 0.95
CA GLU A 191 -1.06 -9.59 1.99
C GLU A 191 -1.73 -8.74 3.07
N GLU A 192 -1.12 -7.64 3.49
CA GLU A 192 -1.73 -6.69 4.44
C GLU A 192 -2.97 -6.02 3.83
N ILE A 193 -2.87 -5.50 2.60
CA ILE A 193 -4.02 -4.89 1.90
C ILE A 193 -5.14 -5.91 1.73
N GLU A 194 -4.84 -7.13 1.30
CA GLU A 194 -5.84 -8.18 1.14
C GLU A 194 -6.51 -8.53 2.46
N ARG A 195 -5.76 -8.57 3.57
CA ARG A 195 -6.31 -8.79 4.91
C ARG A 195 -7.29 -7.69 5.30
N ILE A 196 -6.99 -6.44 5.00
CA ILE A 196 -7.89 -5.31 5.26
C ILE A 196 -9.14 -5.38 4.35
N VAL A 197 -8.96 -5.57 3.04
CA VAL A 197 -10.04 -5.57 2.05
C VAL A 197 -11.02 -6.73 2.26
N LYS A 198 -10.53 -7.92 2.60
CA LYS A 198 -11.39 -9.07 2.90
C LYS A 198 -12.17 -8.88 4.21
N GLY A 199 -11.80 -7.87 5.01
CA GLY A 199 -12.25 -7.67 6.37
C GLY A 199 -11.69 -8.77 7.27
N TYR A 200 -11.38 -8.45 8.52
CA TYR A 200 -10.98 -9.43 9.53
C TYR A 200 -12.13 -10.41 9.87
N LYS A 201 -12.46 -11.31 8.95
CA LYS A 201 -13.29 -12.49 9.16
C LYS A 201 -12.39 -13.61 9.68
N GLY A 202 -12.12 -13.60 10.97
CA GLY A 202 -11.72 -14.82 11.65
C GLY A 202 -12.82 -15.88 11.55
N GLU A 203 -12.49 -17.13 11.87
CA GLU A 203 -13.41 -18.27 11.80
C GLU A 203 -14.73 -18.00 12.54
N GLU A 204 -14.66 -17.28 13.66
CA GLU A 204 -15.83 -16.84 14.42
C GLU A 204 -16.25 -15.41 14.08
N GLU A 205 -17.54 -15.20 13.86
CA GLU A 205 -18.12 -13.88 13.66
C GLU A 205 -18.03 -13.06 14.95
N LEU A 206 -17.50 -11.82 14.87
CA LEU A 206 -17.44 -10.91 16.02
C LEU A 206 -18.78 -10.24 16.29
N LEU A 207 -19.60 -10.05 15.26
CA LEU A 207 -20.90 -9.40 15.34
C LEU A 207 -22.00 -10.29 14.78
N THR A 208 -23.16 -10.28 15.44
CA THR A 208 -24.41 -10.87 14.96
C THR A 208 -25.50 -9.81 15.11
N ASP A 209 -26.17 -9.43 14.02
CA ASP A 209 -27.22 -8.40 14.00
C ASP A 209 -26.79 -7.05 14.63
N ASN A 210 -25.60 -6.54 14.29
CA ASN A 210 -25.00 -5.31 14.86
C ASN A 210 -24.84 -5.35 16.39
N GLN A 211 -24.73 -6.54 16.98
CA GLN A 211 -24.40 -6.76 18.37
C GLN A 211 -23.18 -7.66 18.47
N LEU A 212 -22.42 -7.57 19.57
CA LEU A 212 -21.34 -8.52 19.83
C LEU A 212 -21.89 -9.95 19.79
N SER A 213 -21.23 -10.82 19.02
CA SER A 213 -21.56 -12.24 18.97
C SER A 213 -21.44 -12.86 20.35
N ARG A 214 -22.10 -13.99 20.55
CA ARG A 214 -22.06 -14.69 21.84
C ARG A 214 -20.63 -15.10 22.21
N ALA A 215 -19.89 -15.65 21.24
CA ALA A 215 -18.50 -16.08 21.45
C ALA A 215 -17.60 -14.91 21.88
N LEU A 216 -17.71 -13.76 21.19
CA LEU A 216 -16.94 -12.58 21.55
C LEU A 216 -17.33 -12.03 22.93
N LYS A 217 -18.63 -11.99 23.26
CA LYS A 217 -19.10 -11.60 24.59
C LYS A 217 -18.52 -12.48 25.68
N ASP A 218 -18.53 -13.80 25.50
CA ASP A 218 -18.03 -14.75 26.50
C ASP A 218 -16.52 -14.51 26.76
N VAL A 219 -15.73 -14.28 25.69
CA VAL A 219 -14.31 -13.95 25.79
C VAL A 219 -14.06 -12.60 26.47
N LEU A 220 -14.80 -11.55 26.09
CA LEU A 220 -14.66 -10.23 26.69
C LEU A 220 -15.05 -10.21 28.17
N VAL A 221 -16.06 -11.00 28.56
CA VAL A 221 -16.43 -11.17 29.97
C VAL A 221 -15.31 -11.87 30.74
N GLU A 222 -14.69 -12.89 30.17
CA GLU A 222 -13.54 -13.56 30.80
C GLU A 222 -12.34 -12.62 30.95
N ILE A 223 -12.04 -11.79 29.93
CA ILE A 223 -11.02 -10.75 30.02
C ILE A 223 -11.37 -9.79 31.15
N PHE A 224 -12.60 -9.26 31.17
CA PHE A 224 -13.06 -8.36 32.22
C PHE A 224 -12.87 -8.95 33.62
N ASP A 225 -13.32 -10.19 33.82
CA ASP A 225 -13.26 -10.88 35.12
C ASP A 225 -11.81 -11.16 35.58
N ARG A 226 -10.83 -11.20 34.65
CA ARG A 226 -9.40 -11.29 35.00
C ARG A 226 -8.84 -9.98 35.55
N PHE A 227 -9.41 -8.84 35.16
CA PHE A 227 -8.98 -7.52 35.61
C PHE A 227 -9.82 -6.97 36.77
N ASP A 228 -11.06 -7.40 36.95
CA ASP A 228 -11.91 -7.12 38.11
C ASP A 228 -11.43 -7.91 39.35
N GLN A 229 -10.39 -7.41 40.02
CA GLN A 229 -9.69 -8.09 41.11
C GLN A 229 -10.54 -8.12 42.39
N ASP A 230 -11.29 -7.04 42.65
CA ASP A 230 -12.16 -6.95 43.82
C ASP A 230 -13.56 -7.55 43.59
N LYS A 231 -13.87 -7.95 42.35
CA LYS A 231 -15.12 -8.61 41.93
C LYS A 231 -16.34 -7.77 42.24
N ASP A 232 -16.21 -6.45 42.14
CA ASP A 232 -17.31 -5.52 42.38
C ASP A 232 -18.17 -5.27 41.13
N GLY A 233 -17.81 -5.92 40.01
CA GLY A 233 -18.52 -5.83 38.74
C GLY A 233 -18.18 -4.57 37.93
N ALA A 234 -17.15 -3.82 38.36
CA ALA A 234 -16.66 -2.63 37.68
C ALA A 234 -15.13 -2.55 37.74
N LEU A 235 -14.50 -2.08 36.66
CA LEU A 235 -13.07 -1.83 36.66
C LEU A 235 -12.79 -0.47 37.30
N SER A 236 -12.18 -0.50 38.48
CA SER A 236 -11.64 0.68 39.13
C SER A 236 -10.57 1.35 38.24
N ALA A 237 -10.22 2.60 38.56
CA ALA A 237 -9.18 3.31 37.80
C ALA A 237 -7.84 2.54 37.75
N LYS A 238 -7.52 1.76 38.81
CA LYS A 238 -6.30 0.96 38.87
C LYS A 238 -6.37 -0.23 37.91
N GLU A 239 -7.49 -0.96 37.90
CA GLU A 239 -7.68 -2.15 37.08
C GLU A 239 -7.81 -1.79 35.60
N LEU A 240 -8.56 -0.73 35.29
CA LEU A 240 -8.67 -0.22 33.92
C LEU A 240 -7.33 0.29 33.38
N THR A 241 -6.50 0.90 34.23
CA THR A 241 -5.12 1.27 33.86
C THR A 241 -4.29 0.03 33.53
N GLN A 242 -4.38 -1.04 34.33
CA GLN A 242 -3.66 -2.29 34.09
C GLN A 242 -4.11 -2.95 32.79
N PHE A 243 -5.41 -2.95 32.51
CA PHE A 243 -5.98 -3.44 31.26
C PHE A 243 -5.45 -2.69 30.04
N ILE A 244 -5.54 -1.35 30.04
CA ILE A 244 -5.09 -0.52 28.91
C ILE A 244 -3.58 -0.64 28.72
N GLN A 245 -2.81 -0.66 29.82
CA GLN A 245 -1.36 -0.82 29.74
C GLN A 245 -0.98 -2.19 29.15
N LYS A 246 -1.72 -3.26 29.45
CA LYS A 246 -1.46 -4.57 28.84
C LYS A 246 -1.81 -4.57 27.36
N THR A 247 -2.92 -3.94 26.98
CA THR A 247 -3.43 -3.94 25.60
C THR A 247 -2.60 -3.05 24.67
N ASN A 248 -2.30 -1.82 25.11
CA ASN A 248 -1.68 -0.79 24.25
C ASN A 248 -0.25 -0.42 24.66
N GLY A 249 0.28 -0.99 25.75
CA GLY A 249 1.63 -0.68 26.25
C GLY A 249 1.79 0.69 26.94
N ILE A 250 0.77 1.57 26.88
CA ILE A 250 0.83 2.96 27.36
C ILE A 250 -0.07 3.14 28.58
N GLN A 251 0.39 3.96 29.53
CA GLN A 251 -0.41 4.35 30.69
C GLN A 251 -1.45 5.42 30.29
N PRO A 252 -2.77 5.15 30.41
CA PRO A 252 -3.80 6.11 30.04
C PRO A 252 -3.84 7.32 31.00
N PRO A 253 -4.07 8.54 30.48
CA PRO A 253 -4.22 9.72 31.33
C PRO A 253 -5.50 9.63 32.20
N PRO A 254 -5.50 10.11 33.45
CA PRO A 254 -6.66 9.97 34.37
C PRO A 254 -7.97 10.57 33.86
N ALA A 255 -7.91 11.56 32.96
CA ALA A 255 -9.09 12.14 32.33
C ALA A 255 -9.79 11.17 31.36
N PHE A 256 -9.00 10.35 30.65
CA PHE A 256 -9.50 9.35 29.71
C PHE A 256 -10.31 8.28 30.42
N LEU A 257 -9.82 7.75 31.54
CA LEU A 257 -10.51 6.74 32.35
C LEU A 257 -11.91 7.19 32.79
N ARG A 258 -12.04 8.47 33.20
CA ARG A 258 -13.33 9.06 33.58
C ARG A 258 -14.26 9.22 32.37
N GLN A 259 -13.72 9.60 31.22
CA GLN A 259 -14.50 9.73 30.00
C GLN A 259 -15.04 8.38 29.51
N MET A 260 -14.29 7.28 29.67
CA MET A 260 -14.79 5.94 29.33
C MET A 260 -16.03 5.59 30.14
N GLY A 261 -15.99 5.76 31.46
CA GLY A 261 -17.17 5.50 32.31
C GLY A 261 -18.37 6.38 31.95
N LEU A 262 -18.14 7.65 31.60
CA LEU A 262 -19.20 8.57 31.18
C LEU A 262 -19.81 8.22 29.82
N ARG A 263 -19.00 7.76 28.87
CA ARG A 263 -19.45 7.43 27.50
C ARG A 263 -20.15 6.08 27.44
N PHE A 264 -19.60 5.07 28.11
CA PHE A 264 -20.02 3.69 27.93
C PHE A 264 -20.84 3.13 29.09
N GLY A 265 -20.73 3.71 30.29
CA GLY A 265 -21.49 3.30 31.48
C GLY A 265 -20.59 3.08 32.69
N ALA A 266 -21.02 3.59 33.84
CA ALA A 266 -20.28 3.50 35.09
C ALA A 266 -21.19 3.21 36.29
N ASN A 267 -20.60 2.62 37.34
CA ASN A 267 -21.28 2.41 38.62
C ASN A 267 -21.38 3.72 39.43
N SER A 268 -21.94 3.65 40.65
CA SER A 268 -22.08 4.80 41.56
C SER A 268 -20.77 5.45 41.99
N LYS A 269 -19.63 4.74 41.85
CA LYS A 269 -18.27 5.24 42.10
C LYS A 269 -17.61 5.84 40.85
N GLY A 270 -18.27 5.79 39.69
CA GLY A 270 -17.74 6.25 38.41
C GLY A 270 -16.78 5.26 37.74
N TRP A 271 -16.80 3.98 38.13
CA TRP A 271 -15.96 2.92 37.57
C TRP A 271 -16.66 2.23 36.40
N LEU A 272 -15.92 1.83 35.37
CA LEU A 272 -16.47 1.26 34.14
C LEU A 272 -17.10 -0.11 34.45
N THR A 273 -18.41 -0.26 34.22
CA THR A 273 -19.08 -1.55 34.50
C THR A 273 -18.79 -2.56 33.40
N LYS A 274 -19.09 -3.84 33.67
CA LYS A 274 -19.03 -4.91 32.67
C LYS A 274 -19.83 -4.57 31.41
N GLU A 275 -21.02 -4.01 31.56
CA GLU A 275 -21.86 -3.59 30.42
C GLU A 275 -21.20 -2.44 29.64
N GLY A 276 -20.59 -1.48 30.33
CA GLY A 276 -19.86 -0.39 29.70
C GLY A 276 -18.61 -0.88 28.96
N PHE A 277 -17.91 -1.87 29.50
CA PHE A 277 -16.79 -2.52 28.82
C PHE A 277 -17.22 -3.22 27.52
N LEU A 278 -18.34 -3.95 27.55
CA LEU A 278 -18.90 -4.57 26.34
C LEU A 278 -19.39 -3.53 25.33
N ALA A 279 -19.96 -2.41 25.79
CA ALA A 279 -20.39 -1.32 24.92
C ALA A 279 -19.21 -0.62 24.23
N PHE A 280 -18.09 -0.46 24.94
CA PHE A 280 -16.84 0.03 24.36
C PHE A 280 -16.35 -0.87 23.23
N TYR A 281 -16.26 -2.18 23.49
CA TYR A 281 -15.85 -3.14 22.46
C TYR A 281 -16.84 -3.23 21.30
N LEU A 282 -18.15 -3.10 21.55
CA LEU A 282 -19.13 -3.05 20.46
C LEU A 282 -18.88 -1.85 19.53
N GLU A 283 -18.62 -0.66 20.09
CA GLU A 283 -18.33 0.53 19.28
C GLU A 283 -17.03 0.35 18.51
N GLN A 284 -15.97 -0.15 19.15
CA GLN A 284 -14.68 -0.44 18.50
C GLN A 284 -14.83 -1.49 17.39
N THR A 285 -15.54 -2.60 17.65
CA THR A 285 -15.73 -3.66 16.65
C THR A 285 -16.60 -3.22 15.47
N LEU A 286 -17.54 -2.29 15.68
CA LEU A 286 -18.35 -1.73 14.60
C LEU A 286 -17.53 -0.78 13.70
N ASP A 287 -16.52 -0.11 14.24
CA ASP A 287 -15.65 0.82 13.51
C ASP A 287 -14.47 0.08 12.86
N ASP A 288 -13.71 -0.67 13.66
CA ASP A 288 -12.58 -1.51 13.22
C ASP A 288 -12.55 -2.89 13.94
N PRO A 289 -13.15 -3.93 13.33
CA PRO A 289 -13.09 -5.31 13.84
C PRO A 289 -11.66 -5.85 14.02
N SER A 290 -10.70 -5.30 13.28
CA SER A 290 -9.29 -5.71 13.28
C SER A 290 -8.63 -5.38 14.62
N GLU A 291 -8.88 -4.17 15.13
CA GLU A 291 -8.39 -3.70 16.42
C GLU A 291 -8.88 -4.62 17.55
N THR A 292 -10.16 -5.00 17.51
CA THR A 292 -10.73 -5.95 18.49
C THR A 292 -9.98 -7.28 18.47
N ARG A 293 -9.70 -7.85 17.30
CA ARG A 293 -8.98 -9.13 17.21
C ARG A 293 -7.53 -9.03 17.67
N ASN A 294 -6.86 -7.91 17.42
CA ASN A 294 -5.51 -7.66 17.91
C ASN A 294 -5.48 -7.58 19.43
N ASP A 295 -6.43 -6.86 20.05
CA ASP A 295 -6.57 -6.80 21.50
C ASP A 295 -6.74 -8.19 22.12
N LEU A 296 -7.60 -9.02 21.53
CA LEU A 296 -7.81 -10.40 21.98
C LEU A 296 -6.52 -11.23 21.94
N GLY A 297 -5.71 -11.01 20.90
CA GLY A 297 -4.38 -11.61 20.75
C GLY A 297 -3.46 -11.30 21.93
N VAL A 298 -3.43 -10.04 22.36
CA VAL A 298 -2.63 -9.58 23.52
C VAL A 298 -3.10 -10.21 24.84
N HIS A 299 -4.38 -10.59 24.93
CA HIS A 299 -4.97 -11.24 26.10
C HIS A 299 -4.91 -12.77 26.09
N GLY A 300 -4.17 -13.36 25.14
CA GLY A 300 -3.90 -14.79 25.06
C GLY A 300 -4.94 -15.59 24.26
N TYR A 301 -5.81 -14.92 23.50
CA TYR A 301 -6.73 -15.60 22.59
C TYR A 301 -6.16 -15.65 21.18
N ASP A 302 -6.60 -16.65 20.43
CA ASP A 302 -6.40 -16.69 19.01
C ASP A 302 -7.31 -15.68 18.33
N SER A 303 -6.71 -14.81 17.52
CA SER A 303 -7.39 -13.67 16.89
C SER A 303 -8.44 -14.13 15.87
N GLN A 304 -8.40 -15.37 15.40
CA GLN A 304 -9.35 -15.91 14.42
C GLN A 304 -10.47 -16.73 15.07
N SER A 305 -10.11 -17.69 15.92
CA SER A 305 -11.02 -18.68 16.51
C SER A 305 -11.60 -18.29 17.87
N LEU A 306 -11.14 -17.19 18.47
CA LEU A 306 -11.54 -16.73 19.81
C LEU A 306 -11.25 -17.75 20.94
N ARG A 307 -10.44 -18.77 20.68
CA ARG A 307 -10.03 -19.77 21.67
C ARG A 307 -8.78 -19.30 22.40
N GLN A 308 -8.63 -19.67 23.67
CA GLN A 308 -7.36 -19.44 24.37
C GLN A 308 -6.25 -20.21 23.66
N LYS A 309 -5.13 -19.53 23.38
CA LYS A 309 -3.90 -20.21 22.98
C LYS A 309 -3.44 -20.98 24.20
N MET A 310 -3.55 -22.32 24.16
CA MET A 310 -2.96 -23.15 25.20
C MET A 310 -1.46 -22.83 25.24
N GLU A 311 -0.97 -22.41 26.40
CA GLU A 311 0.47 -22.28 26.63
C GLU A 311 1.08 -23.66 26.37
N GLU A 312 1.86 -23.79 25.28
CA GLU A 312 2.89 -24.83 25.24
C GLU A 312 3.91 -24.45 26.31
N GLU A 313 3.86 -25.17 27.44
CA GLU A 313 4.84 -25.11 28.54
C GLU A 313 6.29 -25.33 28.06
#